data_AF-A0A0L7L589-F1
#
_entry.id   AF-A0A0L7L589-F1
#
_cell.length_a   1.000
_cell.length_b   1.000
_cell.length_c   1.000
_cell.angle_alpha   90.00
_cell.angle_beta   90.00
_cell.angle_gamma   90.00
#
_symmetry.space_group_name_H-M   'P 1'
#
loop_
_entity.id
_entity.type
_entity.pdbx_description
1 polymer ?
#
loop_
_entity_poly.entity_id
_entity_poly.type
_entity_poly.pdbx_seq_one_letter_code
_entity_poly.pdbx_strand_id
1 'polypeptide(L)'
;VALLSGADERTCELCFQYGRNLGLAFQLVDDLLDFVSSAQAMGKPTAADLKLGLATAPVLFACEKESGDVEKAFELVHKSRGLEQTRFLARKHGAEAARLAADLAESPYQKGLVITTDLVLNRIK
;
A
#
# COMPACT_ATOMS: atom_id res chain seq x y z
N VAL A 1 -8.97 -0.34 -19.68
CA VAL A 1 -9.04 0.28 -21.02
C VAL A 1 -8.13 -0.42 -22.06
N ALA A 2 -7.08 -1.18 -21.67
CA ALA A 2 -6.22 -1.94 -22.62
C ALA A 2 -6.97 -3.00 -23.46
N LEU A 3 -7.86 -3.78 -22.83
CA LEU A 3 -8.72 -4.73 -23.56
C LEU A 3 -9.62 -4.02 -24.58
N LEU A 4 -10.15 -2.84 -24.20
CA LEU A 4 -11.04 -2.04 -25.06
C LEU A 4 -10.30 -1.34 -26.20
N SER A 5 -8.98 -1.15 -26.10
CA SER A 5 -8.15 -0.59 -27.17
C SER A 5 -7.68 -1.64 -28.18
N GLY A 6 -8.06 -2.91 -28.02
CA GLY A 6 -7.59 -4.00 -28.87
C GLY A 6 -6.10 -4.31 -28.71
N ALA A 7 -5.52 -4.04 -27.54
CA ALA A 7 -4.14 -4.38 -27.25
C ALA A 7 -3.94 -5.90 -27.22
N ASP A 8 -2.72 -6.35 -27.51
CA ASP A 8 -2.37 -7.77 -27.41
C ASP A 8 -2.44 -8.28 -25.96
N GLU A 9 -2.50 -9.60 -25.80
CA GLU A 9 -2.65 -10.27 -24.51
C GLU A 9 -1.52 -9.94 -23.53
N ARG A 10 -0.28 -9.82 -24.03
CA ARG A 10 0.88 -9.46 -23.20
C ARG A 10 0.75 -8.04 -22.67
N THR A 11 0.34 -7.09 -23.51
CA THR A 11 0.10 -5.71 -23.08
C THR A 11 -1.04 -5.64 -22.06
N CYS A 12 -2.12 -6.40 -22.26
CA CYS A 12 -3.21 -6.47 -21.30
C CYS A 12 -2.76 -7.01 -19.93
N GLU A 13 -1.96 -8.09 -19.92
CA GLU A 13 -1.41 -8.68 -18.70
C GLU A 13 -0.46 -7.73 -17.98
N LEU A 14 0.43 -7.03 -18.72
CA LEU A 14 1.31 -6.01 -18.14
C LEU A 14 0.51 -4.89 -17.46
N CYS A 15 -0.54 -4.38 -18.13
CA CYS A 15 -1.41 -3.36 -17.55
C CYS A 15 -2.16 -3.85 -16.31
N PHE A 16 -2.62 -5.11 -16.32
CA PHE A 16 -3.28 -5.73 -15.16
C PHE A 16 -2.33 -5.85 -13.97
N GLN A 17 -1.14 -6.43 -14.19
CA GLN A 17 -0.14 -6.61 -13.14
C GLN A 17 0.38 -5.28 -12.60
N TYR A 18 0.56 -4.29 -13.46
CA TYR A 18 0.89 -2.92 -13.07
C TYR A 18 -0.18 -2.37 -12.12
N GLY A 19 -1.46 -2.38 -12.55
CA GLY A 19 -2.56 -1.84 -11.75
C GLY A 19 -2.72 -2.56 -10.41
N ARG A 20 -2.57 -3.89 -10.41
CA ARG A 20 -2.61 -4.71 -9.19
C ARG A 20 -1.52 -4.32 -8.20
N ASN A 21 -0.26 -4.24 -8.65
CA ASN A 21 0.86 -3.90 -7.76
C ASN A 21 0.79 -2.44 -7.29
N LEU A 22 0.43 -1.50 -8.17
CA LEU A 22 0.24 -0.11 -7.78
C LEU A 22 -0.88 0.03 -6.75
N GLY A 23 -2.02 -0.64 -6.94
CA GLY A 23 -3.15 -0.62 -6.01
C GLY A 23 -2.78 -1.17 -4.64
N LEU A 24 -2.04 -2.29 -4.58
CA LEU A 24 -1.54 -2.85 -3.32
C LEU A 24 -0.57 -1.88 -2.62
N ALA A 25 0.37 -1.30 -3.38
CA ALA A 25 1.29 -0.30 -2.81
C ALA A 25 0.54 0.92 -2.28
N PHE A 26 -0.47 1.41 -3.00
CA PHE A 26 -1.30 2.54 -2.60
C PHE A 26 -2.02 2.27 -1.29
N GLN A 27 -2.71 1.12 -1.16
CA GLN A 27 -3.43 0.79 0.06
C GLN A 27 -2.49 0.64 1.26
N LEU A 28 -1.34 -0.02 1.10
CA LEU A 28 -0.37 -0.20 2.18
C LEU A 28 0.26 1.14 2.62
N VAL A 29 0.46 2.07 1.69
CA VAL A 29 0.88 3.45 1.99
C VAL A 29 -0.19 4.18 2.79
N ASP A 30 -1.46 4.06 2.39
CA ASP A 30 -2.60 4.70 3.06
C ASP A 30 -2.74 4.18 4.50
N ASP A 31 -2.74 2.85 4.69
CA ASP A 31 -2.78 2.21 6.00
C ASP A 31 -1.64 2.69 6.93
N LEU A 32 -0.44 2.91 6.37
CA LEU A 32 0.70 3.46 7.12
C LEU A 32 0.47 4.91 7.54
N LEU A 33 -0.06 5.74 6.62
CA LEU A 33 -0.31 7.16 6.89
C LEU A 33 -1.40 7.33 7.94
N ASP A 34 -2.48 6.54 7.86
CA ASP A 34 -3.57 6.55 8.82
C ASP A 34 -3.07 6.15 10.22
N PHE A 35 -2.19 5.15 10.29
CA PHE A 35 -1.57 4.75 11.55
C PHE A 35 -0.65 5.85 12.13
N VAL A 36 0.24 6.43 11.32
CA VAL A 36 1.17 7.48 11.77
C VAL A 36 0.42 8.74 12.20
N SER A 37 -0.61 9.13 11.45
CA SER A 37 -1.48 10.26 11.79
C SER A 37 -2.20 10.01 13.12
N SER A 38 -2.72 8.80 13.33
CA SER A 38 -3.37 8.39 14.58
C SER A 38 -2.41 8.38 15.78
N ALA A 39 -1.15 8.00 15.56
CA ALA A 39 -0.11 8.05 16.60
C ALA A 39 0.22 9.50 17.03
N GLN A 40 0.31 10.43 16.07
CA GLN A 40 0.55 11.85 16.35
C GLN A 40 -0.68 12.54 16.97
N ALA A 41 -1.89 12.06 16.64
CA ALA A 41 -3.16 12.58 17.15
C ALA A 41 -3.57 12.00 18.52
N MET A 42 -2.73 11.17 19.17
CA MET A 42 -2.98 10.67 20.53
C MET A 42 -3.23 11.83 21.50
N GLY A 43 -4.51 12.03 21.78
CA GLY A 43 -5.10 13.20 22.43
C GLY A 43 -6.55 13.44 21.96
N LYS A 44 -6.91 13.00 20.75
CA LYS A 44 -8.28 12.99 20.21
C LYS A 44 -8.59 11.66 19.50
N PRO A 45 -9.87 11.23 19.46
CA PRO A 45 -10.24 9.83 19.24
C PRO A 45 -10.02 9.38 17.80
N THR A 46 -8.79 9.00 17.46
CA THR A 46 -8.38 8.57 16.10
C THR A 46 -8.24 7.05 15.97
N ALA A 47 -8.59 6.27 17.00
CA ALA A 47 -8.79 4.83 16.90
C ALA A 47 -10.10 4.48 16.17
N ALA A 48 -10.50 5.22 15.13
CA ALA A 48 -11.78 5.05 14.45
C ALA A 48 -11.85 3.68 13.75
N ASP A 49 -10.81 3.29 13.01
CA ASP A 49 -10.80 2.02 12.25
C ASP A 49 -10.65 0.79 13.14
N LEU A 50 -9.85 0.90 14.21
CA LEU A 50 -9.75 -0.13 15.25
C LEU A 50 -11.06 -0.26 16.05
N LYS A 51 -11.79 0.84 16.31
CA LYS A 51 -13.13 0.80 16.92
C LYS A 51 -14.20 0.29 15.97
N LEU A 52 -14.01 0.43 14.66
CA LEU A 52 -14.89 -0.08 13.61
C LEU A 52 -14.59 -1.55 13.23
N GLY A 53 -13.57 -2.18 13.83
CA GLY A 53 -13.21 -3.57 13.56
C GLY A 53 -12.50 -3.81 12.23
N LEU A 54 -12.04 -2.74 11.57
CA LEU A 54 -11.25 -2.83 10.34
C LEU A 54 -9.79 -3.05 10.72
N ALA A 55 -9.39 -4.32 10.80
CA ALA A 55 -7.99 -4.69 10.92
C ALA A 55 -7.29 -4.43 9.58
N THR A 56 -6.65 -3.27 9.44
CA THR A 56 -5.77 -2.95 8.30
C THR A 56 -4.44 -3.71 8.42
N ALA A 57 -3.61 -3.69 7.37
CA ALA A 57 -2.42 -4.55 7.30
C ALA A 57 -1.51 -4.50 8.56
N PRO A 58 -1.22 -3.33 9.17
CA PRO A 58 -0.42 -3.28 10.40
C PRO A 58 -1.05 -4.04 11.58
N VAL A 59 -2.38 -3.92 11.74
CA VAL A 59 -3.13 -4.59 12.81
C VAL A 59 -3.19 -6.09 12.56
N LEU A 60 -3.37 -6.54 11.31
CA LEU A 60 -3.35 -7.96 10.95
C LEU A 60 -2.01 -8.61 11.28
N PHE A 61 -0.89 -7.97 10.94
CA PHE A 61 0.45 -8.49 11.27
C PHE A 61 0.75 -8.48 12.78
N ALA A 62 0.18 -7.55 13.55
CA ALA A 62 0.31 -7.55 15.00
C ALA A 62 -0.58 -8.62 15.67
N CYS A 63 -1.82 -8.77 15.21
CA CYS A 63 -2.78 -9.77 15.70
C CYS A 63 -2.37 -11.22 15.36
N GLU A 64 -1.55 -11.44 14.32
CA GLU A 64 -0.93 -12.73 14.05
C GLU A 64 -0.09 -13.26 15.24
N LYS A 65 0.27 -12.38 16.20
CA LYS A 65 1.04 -12.74 17.39
C LYS A 65 0.23 -12.88 18.68
N GLU A 66 -0.91 -12.18 18.86
CA GLU A 66 -1.76 -12.29 20.06
C GLU A 66 -3.11 -11.57 19.87
N SER A 67 -4.22 -12.15 20.38
CA SER A 67 -5.58 -11.67 20.15
C SER A 67 -6.18 -10.84 21.30
N GLY A 68 -6.91 -9.76 20.99
CA GLY A 68 -8.16 -9.44 21.71
C GLY A 68 -8.37 -8.05 22.34
N ASP A 69 -7.45 -7.10 22.24
CA ASP A 69 -7.62 -5.77 22.86
C ASP A 69 -7.03 -4.67 21.95
N VAL A 70 -7.83 -3.65 21.63
CA VAL A 70 -7.52 -2.58 20.65
C VAL A 70 -6.37 -1.68 21.12
N GLU A 71 -6.34 -1.28 22.39
CA GLU A 71 -5.25 -0.47 22.94
C GLU A 71 -3.96 -1.29 22.99
N LYS A 72 -4.06 -2.57 23.38
CA LYS A 72 -2.94 -3.52 23.29
C LYS A 72 -2.51 -3.78 21.86
N ALA A 73 -3.42 -3.88 20.89
CA ALA A 73 -3.10 -4.10 19.49
C ALA A 73 -2.33 -2.90 18.94
N PHE A 74 -2.72 -1.68 19.29
CA PHE A 74 -1.97 -0.48 18.91
C PHE A 74 -0.56 -0.47 19.52
N GLU A 75 -0.43 -0.75 20.82
CA GLU A 75 0.88 -0.88 21.46
C GLU A 75 1.72 -2.02 20.86
N LEU A 76 1.10 -3.15 20.54
CA LEU A 76 1.74 -4.30 19.91
C LEU A 76 2.19 -3.97 18.50
N VAL A 77 1.41 -3.24 17.69
CA VAL A 77 1.86 -2.74 16.38
C VAL A 77 3.12 -1.89 16.54
N HIS A 78 3.14 -0.99 17.53
CA HIS A 78 4.29 -0.12 17.83
C HIS A 78 5.51 -0.89 18.35
N LYS A 79 5.29 -1.93 19.16
CA LYS A 79 6.34 -2.83 19.69
C LYS A 79 6.76 -3.91 18.69
N SER A 80 5.97 -4.11 17.63
CA SER A 80 6.23 -5.08 16.56
C SER A 80 7.00 -4.45 15.40
N ARG A 81 7.39 -5.29 14.44
CA ARG A 81 7.93 -4.85 13.15
C ARG A 81 6.84 -4.57 12.10
N GLY A 82 5.57 -4.49 12.49
CA GLY A 82 4.43 -4.39 11.57
C GLY A 82 4.50 -3.18 10.64
N LEU A 83 4.81 -1.99 11.15
CA LEU A 83 4.97 -0.79 10.32
C LEU A 83 6.15 -0.90 9.35
N GLU A 84 7.25 -1.51 9.80
CA GLU A 84 8.43 -1.74 8.98
C GLU A 84 8.14 -2.73 7.85
N GLN A 85 7.40 -3.80 8.16
CA GLN A 85 6.96 -4.82 7.20
C GLN A 85 5.96 -4.25 6.19
N THR A 86 4.97 -3.48 6.63
CA THR A 86 4.02 -2.79 5.72
C THR A 86 4.77 -1.83 4.80
N ARG A 87 5.74 -1.07 5.31
CA ARG A 87 6.59 -0.18 4.48
C ARG A 87 7.43 -0.96 3.48
N PHE A 88 8.01 -2.08 3.90
CA PHE A 88 8.77 -2.96 3.02
C PHE A 88 7.88 -3.53 1.90
N LEU A 89 6.69 -4.02 2.24
CA LEU A 89 5.75 -4.61 1.29
C LEU A 89 5.21 -3.56 0.29
N ALA A 90 4.90 -2.36 0.76
CA ALA A 90 4.51 -1.24 -0.10
C ALA A 90 5.61 -0.93 -1.12
N ARG A 91 6.87 -0.82 -0.67
CA ARG A 91 8.02 -0.62 -1.56
C ARG A 91 8.23 -1.76 -2.54
N LYS A 92 8.05 -3.01 -2.11
CA LYS A 92 8.17 -4.18 -2.97
C LYS A 92 7.14 -4.15 -4.11
N HIS A 93 5.88 -3.89 -3.80
CA HIS A 93 4.83 -3.78 -4.81
C HIS A 93 5.01 -2.56 -5.71
N GLY A 94 5.38 -1.40 -5.15
CA GLY A 94 5.66 -0.22 -5.97
C GLY A 94 6.85 -0.42 -6.91
N ALA A 95 7.93 -1.05 -6.46
CA ALA A 95 9.07 -1.38 -7.32
C ALA A 95 8.68 -2.32 -8.47
N GLU A 96 7.83 -3.32 -8.20
CA GLU A 96 7.34 -4.23 -9.24
C GLU A 96 6.40 -3.50 -10.22
N ALA A 97 5.53 -2.60 -9.74
CA ALA A 97 4.71 -1.76 -10.62
C ALA A 97 5.59 -0.88 -11.53
N ALA A 98 6.63 -0.24 -11.00
CA ALA A 98 7.54 0.58 -11.80
C ALA A 98 8.28 -0.25 -12.86
N ARG A 99 8.73 -1.47 -12.51
CA ARG A 99 9.35 -2.41 -13.45
C ARG A 99 8.38 -2.81 -14.56
N LEU A 100 7.15 -3.18 -14.23
CA LEU A 100 6.11 -3.55 -15.20
C LEU A 100 5.72 -2.39 -16.12
N ALA A 101 5.66 -1.16 -15.58
CA ALA A 101 5.46 0.04 -16.39
C ALA A 101 6.65 0.30 -17.32
N ALA A 102 7.88 -0.01 -16.92
CA ALA A 102 9.06 0.11 -17.78
C ALA A 102 9.08 -0.91 -18.94
N ASP A 103 8.40 -2.05 -18.79
CA ASP A 103 8.29 -3.07 -19.83
C ASP A 103 7.25 -2.72 -20.93
N LEU A 104 6.46 -1.67 -20.75
CA LEU A 104 5.54 -1.16 -21.77
C LEU A 104 6.28 -0.35 -22.84
N ALA A 105 5.66 -0.20 -24.01
CA ALA A 105 6.22 0.60 -25.10
C ALA A 105 6.50 2.04 -24.66
N GLU A 106 7.70 2.54 -24.99
CA GLU A 106 8.13 3.87 -24.56
C GLU A 106 7.18 4.94 -25.11
N SER A 107 6.64 5.75 -24.21
CA SER A 107 5.72 6.83 -24.52
C SER A 107 5.62 7.81 -23.36
N PRO A 108 5.07 9.02 -23.58
CA PRO A 108 4.75 9.94 -22.48
C PRO A 108 3.84 9.31 -21.42
N TYR A 109 2.91 8.43 -21.83
CA TYR A 109 2.01 7.74 -20.91
C TYR A 109 2.73 6.69 -20.07
N GLN A 110 3.63 5.92 -20.67
CA GLN A 110 4.49 4.97 -19.98
C GLN A 110 5.33 5.67 -18.89
N LYS A 111 5.94 6.81 -19.22
CA LYS A 111 6.68 7.64 -18.25
C LYS A 111 5.75 8.14 -17.13
N GLY A 112 4.52 8.52 -17.47
CA GLY A 112 3.49 8.89 -16.49
C GLY A 112 3.16 7.77 -15.49
N LEU A 113 3.12 6.50 -15.93
CA LEU A 113 2.88 5.35 -15.04
C LEU A 113 4.04 5.15 -14.05
N VAL A 114 5.29 5.26 -14.52
CA VAL A 114 6.48 5.19 -13.64
C VAL A 114 6.44 6.33 -12.62
N ILE A 115 6.22 7.57 -13.06
CA ILE A 115 6.12 8.74 -12.16
C ILE A 115 5.00 8.56 -11.14
N THR A 116 3.83 8.06 -11.56
CA THR A 116 2.70 7.80 -10.64
C THR A 116 3.09 6.82 -9.54
N THR A 117 3.83 5.79 -9.88
CA THR A 117 4.32 4.80 -8.90
C THR A 117 5.27 5.42 -7.88
N ASP A 118 6.19 6.27 -8.34
CA ASP A 118 7.09 7.01 -7.46
C ASP A 118 6.32 7.98 -6.54
N LEU A 119 5.30 8.66 -7.05
CA LEU A 119 4.46 9.54 -6.24
C LEU A 119 3.79 8.76 -5.10
N VAL A 120 3.25 7.57 -5.37
CA VAL A 120 2.64 6.73 -4.33
C VAL A 120 3.64 6.36 -3.24
N LEU A 121 4.84 5.91 -3.60
CA LEU A 121 5.85 5.51 -2.61
C LEU A 121 6.44 6.68 -1.81
N ASN A 122 6.52 7.86 -2.41
CA ASN A 122 7.07 9.05 -1.76
C ASN A 122 6.07 9.76 -0.85
N ARG A 123 4.78 9.38 -0.83
CA ARG A 123 3.82 9.89 0.16
C ARG A 123 4.20 9.58 1.62
N ILE A 124 5.08 8.60 1.84
CA ILE A 124 5.55 8.20 3.20
C ILE A 124 6.88 8.89 3.59
N LYS A 125 7.39 9.85 2.80
CA LYS A 125 8.57 10.67 3.14
C LYS A 125 8.12 11.99 3.75
#